data_AF-A0A974X861-F1
#
_entry.id   AF-A0A974X861-F1
#
_cell.length_a   1.000
_cell.length_b   1.000
_cell.length_c   1.000
_cell.angle_alpha   90.00
_cell.angle_beta   90.00
_cell.angle_gamma   90.00
#
_symmetry.space_group_name_H-M   'P 1'
#
loop_
_entity.id
_entity.type
_entity.pdbx_description
1 polymer ?
#
loop_
_entity_poly.entity_id
_entity_poly.type
_entity_poly.pdbx_seq_one_letter_code
_entity_poly.pdbx_strand_id
1 'polypeptide(L)'
;MEYIISEILKRKKSAMTEMIVVGILSVIILNIFITLTNNIEIYRNTICVFLLIIYCLVMYFVFKRMLFVYSYNLGEDCINFQKHIFKQNKNMLTVSLKNIKFIDKYDNIITNSNVQKTYYFIYGFVDEDCYYCEYETNNKIYRFVFKPSERLIRILERKTGR
;
A
#
# COMPACT_ATOMS: atom_id res chain seq x y z
N MET A 1 -18.19 -15.73 4.02
CA MET A 1 -17.07 -16.24 3.20
C MET A 1 -15.99 -16.66 4.16
N GLU A 2 -15.74 -17.97 4.27
CA GLU A 2 -14.57 -18.47 4.99
C GLU A 2 -13.32 -18.23 4.13
N TYR A 3 -12.29 -17.69 4.76
CA TYR A 3 -10.99 -17.51 4.14
C TYR A 3 -10.10 -18.68 4.57
N ILE A 4 -9.47 -19.34 3.60
CA ILE A 4 -8.55 -20.44 3.86
C ILE A 4 -7.25 -19.87 4.46
N ILE A 5 -6.81 -18.73 3.93
CA ILE A 5 -5.63 -18.01 4.42
C ILE A 5 -5.88 -16.50 4.34
N SER A 6 -5.57 -15.81 5.42
CA SER A 6 -5.41 -14.37 5.45
C SER A 6 -3.95 -14.03 5.70
N GLU A 7 -3.30 -13.44 4.70
CA GLU A 7 -1.96 -12.90 4.84
C GLU A 7 -2.05 -11.39 5.00
N ILE A 8 -1.69 -10.91 6.19
CA ILE A 8 -1.53 -9.48 6.42
C ILE A 8 -0.12 -9.12 5.96
N LEU A 9 -0.02 -8.25 4.97
CA LEU A 9 1.27 -7.74 4.51
C LEU A 9 1.85 -6.87 5.62
N LYS A 10 2.66 -7.48 6.48
CA LYS A 10 3.29 -6.77 7.59
C LYS A 10 4.26 -5.76 7.01
N ARG A 11 3.96 -4.48 7.25
CA ARG A 11 4.91 -3.40 6.94
C ARG A 11 6.21 -3.70 7.70
N LYS A 12 7.35 -3.65 7.00
CA LYS A 12 8.69 -3.95 7.56
C LYS A 12 8.87 -3.17 8.88
N LYS A 13 9.54 -3.76 9.87
CA LYS A 13 9.81 -3.13 11.18
C LYS A 13 10.48 -1.74 11.04
N SER A 14 11.18 -1.48 9.93
CA SER A 14 11.75 -0.15 9.60
C SER A 14 10.68 0.94 9.51
N ALA A 15 9.43 0.62 9.16
CA ALA A 15 8.38 1.61 9.02
C ALA A 15 7.97 2.29 10.32
N MET A 16 8.10 1.60 11.46
CA MET A 16 7.89 2.21 12.77
C MET A 16 9.04 3.16 13.11
N THR A 17 10.28 2.75 12.85
CA THR A 17 11.46 3.59 13.02
C THR A 17 11.40 4.82 12.10
N GLU A 18 10.98 4.65 10.84
CA GLU A 18 10.74 5.74 9.89
C GLU A 18 9.66 6.70 10.41
N MET A 19 8.56 6.21 11.00
CA MET A 19 7.55 7.07 11.62
C MET A 19 8.14 7.92 12.76
N ILE A 20 8.96 7.32 13.62
CA ILE A 20 9.59 8.03 14.73
C ILE A 20 10.58 9.07 14.20
N VAL A 21 11.43 8.71 13.24
CA VAL A 21 12.41 9.61 12.63
C VAL A 21 11.72 10.79 11.93
N VAL A 22 10.67 10.53 11.15
CA VAL A 22 9.88 11.59 10.50
C VAL A 22 9.22 12.49 11.54
N GLY A 23 8.68 11.94 12.63
CA GLY A 23 8.08 12.72 13.70
C GLY A 23 9.10 13.61 14.44
N ILE A 24 10.32 13.14 14.65
CA ILE A 24 11.38 13.96 15.28
C ILE A 24 11.83 15.06 14.31
N LEU A 25 12.11 14.71 13.05
CA LEU A 25 12.52 15.68 12.03
C LEU A 25 11.45 16.76 11.81
N SER A 26 10.18 16.39 11.84
CA SER A 26 9.09 17.35 11.63
C SER A 26 9.02 18.39 12.75
N VAL A 27 9.29 18.01 14.01
CA VAL A 27 9.35 18.96 15.14
C VAL A 27 10.55 19.90 15.00
N ILE A 28 11.71 19.39 14.56
CA ILE A 28 12.89 20.23 14.31
C ILE A 28 12.59 21.26 13.22
N ILE A 29 11.99 20.83 12.11
CA ILE A 29 11.60 21.70 10.99
C ILE A 29 10.59 22.75 11.47
N LEU A 30 9.58 22.35 12.24
CA LEU A 30 8.59 23.28 12.79
C LEU A 30 9.25 24.35 13.67
N ASN A 31 10.18 23.97 14.55
CA ASN A 31 10.91 24.92 15.38
C ASN A 31 11.72 25.91 14.54
N ILE A 32 12.40 25.45 13.48
CA ILE A 32 13.12 26.33 12.55
C ILE A 32 12.15 27.34 11.90
N PHE A 33 10.98 26.87 11.43
CA PHE A 33 9.98 27.76 10.85
C PHE A 33 9.46 28.80 11.85
N ILE A 34 9.22 28.41 13.10
CA ILE A 34 8.78 29.33 14.16
C ILE A 34 9.89 30.37 14.44
N THR A 35 11.15 29.94 14.56
CA THR A 35 12.29 30.84 14.78
C THR A 35 12.44 31.84 13.62
N LEU A 36 12.33 31.39 12.37
CA LEU A 36 12.37 32.27 11.19
C LEU A 36 11.20 33.27 11.17
N THR A 37 10.00 32.82 11.58
CA THR A 37 8.81 33.68 11.65
C THR A 37 8.95 34.73 12.76
N ASN A 38 9.70 34.44 13.82
CA ASN A 38 9.93 35.37 14.92
C ASN A 38 10.77 36.61 14.50
N ASN A 39 11.50 36.52 13.39
CA ASN A 39 12.21 37.66 12.80
C ASN A 39 11.31 38.60 11.97
N ILE A 40 10.03 38.25 11.79
CA ILE A 40 9.06 39.09 11.08
C ILE A 40 8.20 39.79 12.13
N GLU A 41 8.42 41.09 12.34
CA GLU A 41 7.72 41.86 13.40
C GLU A 41 6.22 42.01 13.13
N ILE A 42 5.82 42.04 11.86
CA ILE A 42 4.45 42.32 11.44
C ILE A 42 3.71 40.98 11.21
N TYR A 43 2.55 40.81 11.87
CA TYR A 43 1.70 39.61 11.84
C TYR A 43 2.30 38.30 12.39
N ARG A 44 3.40 38.35 13.15
CA ARG A 44 4.06 37.18 13.74
C ARG A 44 3.10 36.15 14.33
N ASN A 45 2.22 36.58 15.23
CA ASN A 45 1.31 35.67 15.92
C ASN A 45 0.36 34.97 14.94
N THR A 46 -0.20 35.69 13.97
CA THR A 46 -1.12 35.14 12.98
C THR A 46 -0.41 34.13 12.07
N ILE A 47 0.82 34.44 11.63
CA ILE A 47 1.61 33.55 10.77
C ILE A 47 2.00 32.28 11.53
N CYS A 48 2.41 32.39 12.80
CA CYS A 48 2.72 31.23 13.64
C CYS A 48 1.51 30.30 13.84
N VAL A 49 0.33 30.85 14.14
CA VAL A 49 -0.90 30.03 14.28
C VAL A 49 -1.24 29.34 12.97
N PHE A 50 -1.12 30.03 11.84
CA PHE A 50 -1.40 29.44 10.53
C PHE A 50 -0.42 28.31 10.18
N LEU A 51 0.88 28.50 10.44
CA LEU A 51 1.92 27.47 10.27
C LEU A 51 1.64 26.23 11.11
N LEU A 52 1.21 26.40 12.37
CA LEU A 52 0.83 25.29 13.24
C LEU A 52 -0.36 24.49 12.68
N ILE A 53 -1.38 25.17 12.17
CA ILE A 53 -2.53 24.51 11.55
C ILE A 53 -2.11 23.69 10.32
N ILE A 54 -1.30 24.29 9.43
CA ILE A 54 -0.77 23.59 8.25
C ILE A 54 0.07 22.39 8.67
N TYR A 55 0.95 22.56 9.66
CA TYR A 55 1.78 21.48 10.17
C TYR A 55 0.94 20.31 10.69
N CYS A 56 -0.07 20.58 11.52
CA CYS A 56 -0.98 19.56 12.02
C CYS A 56 -1.71 18.84 10.88
N LEU A 57 -2.17 19.56 9.86
CA LEU A 57 -2.81 18.95 8.68
C LEU A 57 -1.84 18.05 7.92
N VAL A 58 -0.64 18.52 7.62
CA VAL A 58 0.39 17.74 6.91
C VAL A 58 0.74 16.48 7.69
N MET A 59 1.00 16.60 9.01
CA MET A 59 1.32 15.46 9.86
C MET A 59 0.16 14.47 9.90
N TYR A 60 -1.09 14.93 10.01
CA TYR A 60 -2.25 14.07 9.94
C TYR A 60 -2.30 13.27 8.64
N PHE A 61 -2.07 13.90 7.48
CA PHE A 61 -2.03 13.19 6.20
C PHE A 61 -0.87 12.19 6.10
N VAL A 62 0.31 12.55 6.59
CA VAL A 62 1.49 11.67 6.61
C VAL A 62 1.24 10.45 7.49
N PHE A 63 0.80 10.65 8.74
CA PHE A 63 0.49 9.55 9.67
C PHE A 63 -0.64 8.68 9.15
N LYS A 64 -1.71 9.28 8.62
CA LYS A 64 -2.81 8.53 8.01
C LYS A 64 -2.33 7.62 6.89
N ARG A 65 -1.43 8.11 6.02
CA ARG A 65 -0.81 7.30 4.96
C ARG A 65 0.06 6.17 5.52
N MET A 66 0.74 6.40 6.63
CA MET A 66 1.62 5.43 7.29
C MET A 66 0.86 4.31 8.01
N LEU A 67 -0.39 4.54 8.41
CA LEU A 67 -1.20 3.58 9.18
C LEU A 67 -1.98 2.57 8.33
N PHE A 68 -1.89 2.65 7.00
CA PHE A 68 -2.59 1.71 6.13
C PHE A 68 -1.85 0.38 6.02
N VAL A 69 -2.56 -0.73 6.24
CA VAL A 69 -2.05 -2.11 6.11
C VAL A 69 -2.76 -2.82 4.94
N TYR A 70 -2.05 -3.47 4.01
CA TYR A 70 -2.64 -4.32 2.98
C TYR A 70 -2.80 -5.73 3.54
N SER A 71 -3.92 -6.38 3.21
CA SER A 71 -4.10 -7.81 3.44
C SER A 71 -4.55 -8.51 2.17
N TYR A 72 -4.10 -9.74 2.04
CA TYR A 72 -4.45 -10.67 0.99
C TYR A 72 -5.24 -11.79 1.64
N ASN A 73 -6.53 -11.88 1.32
CA ASN A 73 -7.39 -12.93 1.85
C ASN A 73 -7.73 -13.88 0.71
N LEU A 74 -7.21 -15.11 0.80
CA LEU A 74 -7.47 -16.18 -0.14
C LEU A 74 -8.66 -17.01 0.36
N GLY A 75 -9.77 -16.93 -0.36
CA GLY A 75 -10.94 -17.79 -0.18
C GLY A 75 -10.82 -19.08 -1.01
N GLU A 76 -11.92 -19.83 -1.08
CA GLU A 76 -11.97 -21.05 -1.89
C GLU A 76 -11.83 -20.78 -3.39
N ASP A 77 -12.57 -19.81 -3.90
CA ASP A 77 -12.64 -19.52 -5.34
C ASP A 77 -12.11 -18.13 -5.72
N CYS A 78 -11.69 -17.32 -4.75
CA CYS A 78 -11.27 -15.94 -5.01
C CYS A 78 -10.12 -15.48 -4.11
N ILE A 79 -9.37 -14.49 -4.60
CA ILE A 79 -8.40 -13.73 -3.83
C ILE A 79 -8.92 -12.29 -3.67
N ASN A 80 -8.94 -11.83 -2.41
CA ASN A 80 -9.40 -10.50 -2.02
C ASN A 80 -8.24 -9.66 -1.51
N PHE A 81 -8.03 -8.50 -2.12
CA PHE A 81 -7.08 -7.49 -1.69
C PHE A 81 -7.81 -6.43 -0.88
N GLN A 82 -7.51 -6.36 0.41
CA GLN A 82 -8.11 -5.36 1.29
C GLN A 82 -7.07 -4.36 1.78
N LYS A 83 -7.52 -3.13 1.97
CA LYS A 83 -6.78 -2.08 2.64
C LYS A 83 -7.41 -1.83 4.00
N HIS A 84 -6.65 -2.15 5.03
CA HIS A 84 -6.99 -1.87 6.42
C HIS A 84 -6.54 -0.47 6.79
N ILE A 85 -7.50 0.31 7.27
CA ILE A 85 -7.30 1.65 7.81
C ILE A 85 -7.85 1.61 9.22
N PHE A 86 -6.97 1.45 10.21
CA PHE A 86 -7.38 1.39 11.62
C PHE A 86 -8.40 0.26 11.87
N LYS A 87 -9.70 0.59 12.03
CA LYS A 87 -10.81 -0.36 12.20
C LYS A 87 -11.66 -0.58 10.93
N GLN A 88 -11.40 0.15 9.86
CA GLN A 88 -12.16 0.04 8.62
C GLN A 88 -11.42 -0.84 7.61
N ASN A 89 -12.13 -1.83 7.08
CA ASN A 89 -11.62 -2.72 6.04
C ASN A 89 -12.24 -2.27 4.72
N LYS A 90 -11.43 -1.74 3.82
CA LYS A 90 -11.88 -1.39 2.47
C LYS A 90 -11.43 -2.48 1.49
N ASN A 91 -12.38 -3.20 0.92
CA ASN A 91 -12.08 -4.12 -0.18
C ASN A 91 -11.64 -3.31 -1.40
N MET A 92 -10.46 -3.59 -1.95
CA MET A 92 -9.92 -2.89 -3.11
C MET A 92 -10.14 -3.66 -4.40
N LEU A 93 -9.93 -4.97 -4.37
CA LEU A 93 -10.08 -5.83 -5.53
C LEU A 93 -10.41 -7.26 -5.10
N THR A 94 -11.39 -7.86 -5.77
CA THR A 94 -11.72 -9.28 -5.65
C THR A 94 -11.51 -9.91 -7.01
N VAL A 95 -10.66 -10.94 -7.07
CA VAL A 95 -10.38 -11.68 -8.30
C VAL A 95 -10.77 -13.13 -8.12
N SER A 96 -11.58 -13.66 -9.03
CA SER A 96 -11.87 -15.11 -9.09
C SER A 96 -10.64 -15.86 -9.57
N LEU A 97 -10.26 -16.93 -8.87
CA LEU A 97 -9.11 -17.76 -9.22
C LEU A 97 -9.28 -18.41 -10.60
N LYS A 98 -10.53 -18.72 -11.00
CA LYS A 98 -10.87 -19.25 -12.32
C LYS A 98 -10.57 -18.28 -13.47
N ASN A 99 -10.51 -16.99 -13.17
CA ASN A 99 -10.25 -15.94 -14.16
C ASN A 99 -8.75 -15.62 -14.28
N ILE A 100 -7.91 -16.19 -13.41
CA ILE A 100 -6.47 -15.97 -13.45
C ILE A 100 -5.90 -16.79 -14.60
N LYS A 101 -5.30 -16.10 -15.57
CA LYS A 101 -4.66 -16.70 -16.75
C LYS A 101 -3.17 -16.93 -16.53
N PHE A 102 -2.52 -16.06 -15.75
CA PHE A 102 -1.08 -16.11 -15.57
C PHE A 102 -0.67 -15.67 -14.18
N ILE A 103 0.33 -16.34 -13.61
CA ILE A 103 0.99 -16.00 -12.34
C ILE A 103 2.49 -16.26 -12.57
N ASP A 104 3.33 -15.26 -12.33
CA ASP A 104 4.79 -15.39 -12.37
C ASP A 104 5.46 -14.26 -11.57
N LYS A 105 6.77 -14.36 -11.38
CA LYS A 105 7.60 -13.31 -10.80
C LYS A 105 7.57 -12.06 -11.66
N TYR A 106 7.62 -10.90 -11.02
CA TYR A 106 7.59 -9.61 -11.70
C TYR A 106 8.76 -9.42 -12.67
N ASP A 107 9.92 -10.02 -12.41
CA ASP A 107 11.08 -9.92 -13.31
C ASP A 107 10.82 -10.54 -14.70
N ASN A 108 9.89 -11.51 -14.77
CA ASN A 108 9.49 -12.17 -16.01
C ASN A 108 8.39 -11.42 -16.77
N ILE A 109 8.04 -10.20 -16.34
CA ILE A 109 6.90 -9.46 -16.88
C ILE A 109 7.09 -9.12 -18.36
N ILE A 110 6.26 -9.71 -19.21
CA ILE A 110 6.24 -9.36 -20.63
C ILE A 110 5.50 -8.03 -20.78
N THR A 111 6.24 -6.99 -21.16
CA THR A 111 5.72 -5.61 -21.25
C THR A 111 4.75 -5.41 -22.42
N ASN A 112 4.71 -6.36 -23.37
CA ASN A 112 3.92 -6.26 -24.61
C ASN A 112 2.51 -6.88 -24.50
N SER A 113 2.04 -7.12 -23.27
CA SER A 113 0.72 -7.65 -22.98
C SER A 113 -0.38 -6.60 -23.18
N ASN A 114 -1.50 -6.96 -23.80
CA ASN A 114 -2.71 -6.13 -24.01
C ASN A 114 -3.47 -5.85 -22.68
N VAL A 115 -2.74 -5.45 -21.64
CA VAL A 115 -3.23 -5.23 -20.28
C VAL A 115 -3.80 -3.83 -20.17
N GLN A 116 -5.06 -3.75 -19.78
CA GLN A 116 -5.76 -2.47 -19.70
C GLN A 116 -5.35 -1.66 -18.46
N LYS A 117 -5.09 -2.34 -17.34
CA LYS A 117 -4.72 -1.69 -16.08
C LYS A 117 -3.94 -2.62 -15.16
N THR A 118 -2.94 -2.06 -14.50
CA THR A 118 -2.14 -2.73 -13.47
C THR A 118 -2.46 -2.16 -12.09
N TYR A 119 -2.81 -3.02 -11.15
CA TYR A 119 -3.05 -2.71 -9.74
C TYR A 119 -1.83 -3.12 -8.90
N TYR A 120 -1.33 -2.22 -8.06
CA TYR A 120 -0.20 -2.52 -7.19
C TYR A 120 -0.69 -2.65 -5.74
N PHE A 121 -0.48 -3.84 -5.15
CA PHE A 121 -0.81 -4.16 -3.78
C PHE A 121 0.44 -4.40 -2.93
N ILE A 122 1.53 -3.71 -3.24
CA ILE A 122 2.81 -3.79 -2.54
C ILE A 122 3.11 -2.51 -1.75
N TYR A 123 4.01 -2.61 -0.78
CA TYR A 123 4.61 -1.45 -0.13
C TYR A 123 5.93 -1.08 -0.81
N GLY A 124 6.05 0.17 -1.24
CA GLY A 124 7.30 0.67 -1.82
C GLY A 124 7.44 0.35 -3.31
N PHE A 125 8.67 0.05 -3.70
CA PHE A 125 9.02 -0.28 -5.09
C PHE A 125 8.86 -1.79 -5.34
N VAL A 126 8.69 -2.14 -6.62
CA VAL A 126 8.65 -3.54 -7.03
C VAL A 126 10.06 -4.13 -6.91
N ASP A 127 10.16 -5.33 -6.33
CA ASP A 127 11.41 -6.07 -6.10
C ASP A 127 11.28 -7.53 -6.56
N GLU A 128 12.38 -8.30 -6.50
CA GLU A 128 12.48 -9.68 -7.01
C GLU A 128 11.51 -10.68 -6.34
N ASP A 129 10.98 -10.34 -5.16
CA ASP A 129 9.98 -11.17 -4.46
C ASP A 129 8.54 -10.82 -4.87
N CYS A 130 8.35 -9.83 -5.76
CA CYS A 130 7.04 -9.46 -6.24
C CYS A 130 6.58 -10.43 -7.32
N TYR A 131 5.30 -10.80 -7.24
CA TYR A 131 4.61 -11.59 -8.26
C TYR A 131 3.61 -10.71 -8.99
N TYR A 132 3.39 -11.00 -10.27
CA TYR A 132 2.28 -10.45 -11.02
C TYR A 132 1.31 -11.56 -11.42
N CYS A 133 0.03 -11.21 -11.42
CA CYS A 133 -1.02 -12.05 -11.94
C CYS A 133 -1.79 -11.30 -13.02
N GLU A 134 -2.14 -12.01 -14.08
CA GLU A 134 -3.06 -11.53 -15.10
C GLU A 134 -4.38 -12.27 -14.99
N TYR A 135 -5.47 -11.51 -15.00
CA TYR A 135 -6.81 -12.05 -14.95
C TYR A 135 -7.68 -11.38 -16.00
N GLU A 136 -8.64 -12.14 -16.51
CA GLU A 136 -9.60 -11.63 -17.48
C GLU A 136 -10.93 -11.32 -16.81
N THR A 137 -11.50 -10.16 -17.14
CA THR A 137 -12.85 -9.80 -16.71
C THR A 137 -13.47 -8.94 -17.80
N ASN A 138 -14.70 -9.25 -18.20
CA ASN A 138 -15.41 -8.56 -19.28
C ASN A 138 -14.60 -8.49 -20.59
N ASN A 139 -13.94 -9.60 -20.96
CA ASN A 139 -13.11 -9.71 -22.17
C ASN A 139 -11.92 -8.73 -22.21
N LYS A 140 -11.46 -8.26 -21.05
CA LYS A 140 -10.31 -7.38 -20.89
C LYS A 140 -9.34 -7.98 -19.89
N ILE A 141 -8.04 -7.84 -20.17
CA ILE A 141 -6.97 -8.34 -19.32
C ILE A 141 -6.57 -7.25 -18.34
N TYR A 142 -6.57 -7.59 -17.06
CA TYR A 142 -6.10 -6.77 -15.97
C TYR A 142 -4.94 -7.46 -15.28
N ARG A 143 -4.06 -6.66 -14.68
CA ARG A 143 -2.89 -7.16 -13.95
C ARG A 143 -2.94 -6.69 -12.52
N PHE A 144 -2.55 -7.54 -11.58
CA PHE A 144 -2.23 -7.10 -10.23
C PHE A 144 -0.85 -7.58 -9.81
N VAL A 145 -0.15 -6.75 -9.04
CA VAL A 145 1.19 -6.99 -8.52
C VAL A 145 1.11 -7.02 -7.00
N PHE A 146 1.68 -8.03 -6.38
CA PHE A 146 1.60 -8.27 -4.95
C PHE A 146 2.86 -9.02 -4.49
N LYS A 147 3.13 -9.00 -3.18
CA LYS A 147 4.31 -9.65 -2.58
C LYS A 147 3.85 -10.76 -1.63
N PRO A 148 3.40 -11.90 -2.16
CA PRO A 148 2.86 -13.01 -1.37
C PRO A 148 3.96 -13.77 -0.61
N SER A 149 3.61 -14.42 0.50
CA SER A 149 4.46 -15.45 1.09
C SER A 149 4.56 -16.68 0.17
N GLU A 150 5.64 -17.46 0.31
CA GLU A 150 5.78 -18.74 -0.38
C GLU A 150 4.59 -19.67 -0.16
N ARG A 151 4.00 -19.65 1.05
CA ARG A 151 2.82 -20.45 1.37
C ARG A 151 1.62 -20.05 0.52
N LEU A 152 1.41 -18.75 0.32
CA LEU A 152 0.27 -18.23 -0.44
C LEU A 152 0.42 -18.51 -1.94
N ILE A 153 1.65 -18.39 -2.49
CA ILE A 153 1.94 -18.79 -3.88
C ILE A 153 1.68 -20.28 -4.10
N ARG A 154 2.19 -21.17 -3.24
CA ARG A 154 1.99 -22.62 -3.39
C ARG A 154 0.51 -23.02 -3.42
N ILE A 155 -0.35 -22.29 -2.70
CA ILE A 155 -1.79 -22.57 -2.67
C ILE A 155 -2.48 -21.98 -3.88
N LEU A 156 -2.05 -20.81 -4.34
CA LEU A 156 -2.52 -20.22 -5.59
C LEU A 156 -2.23 -21.14 -6.77
N GLU A 157 -0.98 -21.57 -6.95
CA GLU A 157 -0.53 -22.48 -8.02
C GLU A 157 -1.40 -23.74 -8.06
N ARG A 158 -1.52 -24.43 -6.92
CA ARG A 158 -2.38 -25.62 -6.76
C ARG A 158 -3.83 -25.39 -7.16
N LYS A 159 -4.42 -24.24 -6.80
CA LYS A 159 -5.83 -23.93 -7.12
C LYS A 159 -6.02 -23.47 -8.56
N THR A 160 -5.01 -22.86 -9.16
CA THR A 160 -5.02 -22.47 -10.57
C THR A 160 -4.60 -23.58 -11.53
N GLY A 161 -4.30 -24.78 -11.01
CA GLY A 161 -3.94 -25.95 -11.82
C GLY A 161 -2.55 -25.85 -12.45
N ARG A 162 -1.61 -25.17 -11.79
CA ARG A 162 -0.20 -25.05 -12.19
C ARG A 162 0.73 -25.63 -11.14
#